data_AF-A0A8T1HPD4-F1
#
_entry.id   AF-A0A8T1HPD4-F1
#
_cell.length_a   1.000
_cell.length_b   1.000
_cell.length_c   1.000
_cell.angle_alpha   90.00
_cell.angle_beta   90.00
_cell.angle_gamma   90.00
#
_symmetry.space_group_name_H-M   'P 1'
#
loop_
_entity.id
_entity.type
_entity.pdbx_description
1 polymer ?
#
loop_
_entity_poly.entity_id
_entity_poly.type
_entity_poly.pdbx_seq_one_letter_code
_entity_poly.pdbx_strand_id
1 'polypeptide(L)'
;MKLQTQSSVEIGYSVNFNGPDASGAVDGVTLMEKFDEDGHALLVWTSMMVESDGRPHFTSQGWISVKKLPSNPDGESVVRICSRLAGRHFGIQCDSDKVDFPVARPVHGKI
;
A
#
# COMPACT_ATOMS: atom_id res chain seq x y z
N MET A 1 8.91 17.08 -11.46
CA MET A 1 8.83 17.22 -9.99
C MET A 1 7.52 17.95 -9.69
N LYS A 2 6.46 17.22 -9.30
CA LYS A 2 5.16 17.83 -8.97
C LYS A 2 5.34 18.63 -7.67
N LEU A 3 4.85 19.87 -7.63
CA LEU A 3 4.85 20.68 -6.41
C LEU A 3 4.09 19.92 -5.31
N GLN A 4 4.68 19.76 -4.12
CA GLN A 4 3.94 19.26 -2.97
C GLN A 4 2.82 20.26 -2.66
N THR A 5 1.58 19.82 -2.69
CA THR A 5 0.41 20.64 -2.33
C THR A 5 -0.19 20.08 -1.05
N GLN A 6 -1.11 20.81 -0.42
CA GLN A 6 -1.87 20.28 0.72
C GLN A 6 -2.59 18.96 0.41
N SER A 7 -2.88 18.71 -0.88
CA SER A 7 -3.62 17.54 -1.36
C SER A 7 -2.75 16.51 -2.09
N SER A 8 -1.44 16.73 -2.22
CA SER A 8 -0.57 15.79 -2.96
C SER A 8 0.84 15.74 -2.40
N VAL A 9 1.37 14.54 -2.20
CA VAL A 9 2.74 14.34 -1.71
C VAL A 9 3.44 13.24 -2.51
N GLU A 10 4.70 13.49 -2.80
CA GLU A 10 5.64 12.52 -3.34
C GLU A 10 6.66 12.20 -2.24
N ILE A 11 6.81 10.91 -1.92
CA ILE A 11 7.70 10.42 -0.87
C ILE A 11 8.67 9.43 -1.50
N GLY A 12 9.95 9.81 -1.55
CA GLY A 12 11.05 8.89 -1.82
C GLY A 12 11.46 8.14 -0.55
N TYR A 13 11.78 6.87 -0.66
CA TYR A 13 12.21 6.02 0.45
C TYR A 13 13.15 4.92 -0.05
N SER A 14 13.96 4.35 0.85
CA SER A 14 14.79 3.18 0.57
C SER A 14 14.48 2.08 1.56
N VAL A 15 14.38 0.84 1.09
CA VAL A 15 14.12 -0.35 1.93
C VAL A 15 15.27 -1.31 1.77
N ASN A 16 15.85 -1.74 2.88
CA ASN A 16 16.86 -2.79 2.88
C ASN A 16 16.23 -4.11 3.31
N PHE A 17 16.26 -5.11 2.43
CA PHE A 17 15.75 -6.45 2.74
C PHE A 17 16.89 -7.29 3.31
N ASN A 18 16.70 -7.79 4.54
CA ASN A 18 17.62 -8.74 5.17
C ASN A 18 17.08 -10.15 4.94
N GLY A 19 17.46 -10.78 3.83
CA GLY A 19 17.08 -12.16 3.51
C GLY A 19 18.16 -12.84 2.67
N PRO A 20 18.24 -14.19 2.70
CA PRO A 20 19.23 -14.94 1.95
C PRO A 20 19.15 -14.69 0.43
N ASP A 21 17.96 -14.34 -0.09
CA ASP A 21 17.71 -14.03 -1.51
C ASP A 21 17.60 -12.52 -1.79
N ALA A 22 17.92 -11.67 -0.81
CA ALA A 22 17.75 -10.23 -0.95
C ALA A 22 18.86 -9.61 -1.82
N SER A 23 18.47 -8.89 -2.88
CA SER A 23 19.37 -8.18 -3.80
C SER A 23 19.98 -6.89 -3.23
N GLY A 24 19.90 -6.68 -1.91
CA GLY A 24 20.29 -5.45 -1.23
C GLY A 24 19.16 -4.42 -1.10
N ALA A 25 19.53 -3.15 -0.90
CA ALA A 25 18.57 -2.06 -0.77
C ALA A 25 17.88 -1.75 -2.10
N VAL A 26 16.57 -1.53 -2.06
CA VAL A 26 15.78 -1.00 -3.17
C VAL A 26 15.34 0.42 -2.86
N ASP A 27 15.34 1.27 -3.87
CA ASP A 27 14.78 2.61 -3.77
C ASP A 27 13.34 2.61 -4.24
N GLY A 28 12.53 3.46 -3.66
CA GLY A 28 11.12 3.55 -3.95
C GLY A 28 10.60 4.97 -3.93
N VAL A 29 9.49 5.16 -4.63
CA VAL A 29 8.73 6.40 -4.64
C VAL A 29 7.27 6.07 -4.50
N THR A 30 6.57 6.84 -3.66
CA THR A 30 5.12 6.81 -3.54
C THR A 30 4.58 8.21 -3.84
N LEU A 31 3.65 8.27 -4.79
CA LEU A 31 2.81 9.44 -5.01
C LEU A 31 1.46 9.21 -4.34
N MET A 32 1.00 10.17 -3.56
CA MET A 32 -0.31 10.18 -2.91
C MET A 32 -1.07 11.44 -3.28
N GLU A 33 -2.37 11.29 -3.53
CA GLU A 33 -3.30 12.39 -3.74
C GLU A 33 -4.52 12.22 -2.83
N LYS A 34 -4.91 13.30 -2.18
CA LYS A 34 -6.03 13.36 -1.24
C LYS A 34 -7.13 14.25 -1.82
N PHE A 35 -8.35 13.74 -1.81
CA PHE A 35 -9.57 14.44 -2.17
C PHE A 35 -10.47 14.48 -0.94
N ASP A 36 -10.86 15.68 -0.53
CA ASP A 36 -11.80 15.90 0.58
C ASP A 36 -13.08 16.54 0.02
N GLU A 37 -14.19 15.87 0.24
CA GLU A 37 -15.55 16.37 0.03
C GLU A 37 -16.32 16.30 1.35
N ASP A 38 -17.45 17.00 1.47
CA ASP A 38 -18.22 17.05 2.71
C ASP A 38 -18.64 15.64 3.17
N GLY A 39 -18.02 15.18 4.25
CA GLY A 39 -18.24 13.86 4.83
C GLY A 39 -17.65 12.69 4.03
N HIS A 40 -16.75 12.95 3.09
CA HIS A 40 -16.04 11.93 2.32
C HIS A 40 -14.58 12.32 2.08
N ALA A 41 -13.65 11.48 2.50
CA ALA A 41 -12.23 11.62 2.17
C ALA A 41 -11.77 10.44 1.33
N LEU A 42 -11.04 10.70 0.25
CA LEU A 42 -10.43 9.72 -0.62
C LEU A 42 -8.92 9.96 -0.68
N LEU A 43 -8.13 8.95 -0.32
CA LEU A 43 -6.69 8.93 -0.54
C LEU A 43 -6.40 7.91 -1.65
N VAL A 44 -5.76 8.34 -2.73
CA VAL A 44 -5.25 7.44 -3.78
C VAL A 44 -3.73 7.43 -3.72
N TRP A 45 -3.13 6.29 -4.03
CA TRP A 45 -1.67 6.18 -4.13
C TRP A 45 -1.22 5.35 -5.32
N THR A 46 -0.02 5.66 -5.78
CA THR A 46 0.77 4.81 -6.67
C THR A 46 2.18 4.76 -6.12
N SER A 47 2.74 3.56 -6.00
CA SER A 47 4.08 3.32 -5.48
C SER A 47 4.85 2.40 -6.42
N MET A 48 6.14 2.65 -6.56
CA MET A 48 7.07 1.80 -7.28
C MET A 48 8.37 1.69 -6.49
N MET A 49 8.90 0.47 -6.37
CA MET A 49 10.27 0.21 -5.92
C MET A 49 11.07 -0.31 -7.11
N VAL A 50 12.33 0.12 -7.21
CA VAL A 50 13.26 -0.23 -8.28
C VAL A 50 14.54 -0.81 -7.69
N GLU A 51 15.07 -1.81 -8.39
CA GLU A 51 16.42 -2.31 -8.16
C GLU A 51 17.45 -1.27 -8.65
N SER A 52 18.70 -1.43 -8.22
CA SER A 52 19.81 -0.53 -8.60
C SER A 52 20.09 -0.53 -10.10
N ASP A 53 19.68 -1.58 -10.83
CA ASP A 53 19.74 -1.67 -12.29
C ASP A 53 18.55 -0.98 -13.00
N GLY A 54 17.66 -0.36 -12.24
CA GLY A 54 16.48 0.37 -12.72
C GLY A 54 15.27 -0.52 -13.00
N ARG A 55 15.34 -1.84 -12.76
CA ARG A 55 14.21 -2.74 -13.01
C ARG A 55 13.16 -2.63 -11.89
N PRO A 56 11.85 -2.63 -12.23
CA PRO A 56 10.80 -2.62 -11.22
C PRO A 56 10.86 -3.86 -10.32
N HIS A 57 10.98 -3.63 -9.02
CA HIS A 57 10.95 -4.67 -7.99
C HIS A 57 9.51 -4.92 -7.50
N PHE A 58 8.78 -3.82 -7.27
CA PHE A 58 7.43 -3.81 -6.73
C PHE A 58 6.65 -2.60 -7.25
N THR A 59 5.34 -2.78 -7.45
CA THR A 59 4.39 -1.72 -7.74
C THR A 59 3.14 -1.92 -6.89
N SER A 60 2.60 -0.80 -6.40
CA SER A 60 1.34 -0.76 -5.66
C SER A 60 0.50 0.38 -6.19
N GLN A 61 -0.78 0.12 -6.39
CA GLN A 61 -1.77 1.15 -6.66
C GLN A 61 -2.97 0.87 -5.77
N GLY A 62 -3.58 1.91 -5.23
CA GLY A 62 -4.76 1.70 -4.42
C GLY A 62 -5.41 2.98 -3.98
N TRP A 63 -6.49 2.77 -3.22
CA TRP A 63 -7.23 3.85 -2.62
C TRP A 63 -7.82 3.45 -1.27
N ILE A 64 -7.98 4.46 -0.41
CA ILE A 64 -8.71 4.40 0.86
C ILE A 64 -9.80 5.46 0.78
N SER A 65 -11.04 5.05 1.02
CA SER A 65 -12.20 5.93 1.10
C SER A 65 -12.77 5.89 2.50
N VAL A 66 -12.93 7.05 3.13
CA VAL A 66 -13.57 7.22 4.44
C VAL A 66 -14.82 8.06 4.24
N LYS A 67 -15.99 7.50 4.52
CA LYS A 67 -17.27 8.19 4.37
C LYS A 67 -18.03 8.23 5.69
N LYS A 68 -18.40 9.42 6.14
CA LYS A 68 -19.29 9.63 7.30
C LYS A 68 -20.68 9.09 6.99
N LEU A 69 -21.32 8.46 7.97
CA LEU A 69 -22.71 8.02 7.80
C LEU A 69 -23.64 9.25 7.81
N PRO A 70 -24.54 9.41 6.82
CA PRO A 70 -25.47 10.54 6.78
C PRO A 70 -26.35 10.65 8.03
N SER A 71 -26.66 9.51 8.65
CA SER A 71 -27.48 9.42 9.86
C SER A 71 -26.75 9.78 11.15
N ASN A 72 -25.41 9.88 11.13
CA ASN A 72 -24.60 10.23 12.29
C ASN A 72 -23.25 10.84 11.85
N PRO A 73 -23.24 12.09 11.34
CA PRO A 73 -22.05 12.71 10.76
C PRO A 73 -20.91 12.97 11.77
N ASP A 74 -21.21 12.95 13.07
CA ASP A 74 -20.20 13.10 14.13
C ASP A 74 -19.84 11.77 14.80
N GLY A 75 -20.44 10.67 14.35
CA GLY A 75 -20.18 9.34 14.88
C GLY A 75 -19.42 8.45 13.91
N GLU A 76 -20.03 7.32 13.56
CA GLU A 76 -19.37 6.25 12.83
C GLU A 76 -19.07 6.62 11.36
N SER A 77 -17.96 6.08 10.85
CA SER A 77 -17.53 6.23 9.47
C SER A 77 -17.27 4.87 8.82
N VAL A 78 -17.59 4.76 7.53
CA VAL A 78 -17.30 3.58 6.73
C VAL A 78 -15.95 3.77 6.04
N VAL A 79 -15.03 2.85 6.30
CA VAL A 79 -13.73 2.79 5.63
C VAL A 79 -13.76 1.67 4.58
N ARG A 80 -13.36 2.00 3.35
CA ARG A 80 -13.16 1.04 2.27
C ARG A 80 -11.76 1.18 1.72
N ILE A 81 -11.12 0.06 1.42
CA ILE A 81 -9.77 0.00 0.90
C ILE A 81 -9.76 -0.95 -0.29
N CYS A 82 -9.11 -0.55 -1.36
CA CYS A 82 -8.79 -1.43 -2.47
C CYS A 82 -7.34 -1.19 -2.89
N SER A 83 -6.60 -2.27 -3.11
CA SER A 83 -5.22 -2.19 -3.58
C SER A 83 -4.93 -3.28 -4.59
N ARG A 84 -4.09 -2.93 -5.56
CA ARG A 84 -3.46 -3.83 -6.50
C ARG A 84 -1.97 -3.80 -6.23
N LEU A 85 -1.42 -4.97 -5.96
CA LEU A 85 0.01 -5.17 -5.73
C LEU A 85 0.56 -6.05 -6.86
N ALA A 86 1.75 -5.73 -7.34
CA ALA A 86 2.50 -6.58 -8.25
C ALA A 86 3.99 -6.44 -7.93
N GLY A 87 4.72 -7.53 -8.01
CA GLY A 87 6.17 -7.51 -7.80
C GLY A 87 6.75 -8.86 -8.14
N ARG A 88 8.07 -8.91 -8.34
CA ARG A 88 8.74 -10.17 -8.73
C ARG A 88 8.48 -11.30 -7.74
N HIS A 89 8.48 -10.98 -6.44
CA HIS A 89 8.32 -11.97 -5.37
C HIS A 89 6.87 -12.07 -4.85
N PHE A 90 5.89 -11.38 -5.46
CA PHE A 90 4.49 -11.53 -5.07
C PHE A 90 3.93 -12.84 -5.63
N GLY A 91 3.87 -13.86 -4.77
CA GLY A 91 3.31 -15.17 -5.14
C GLY A 91 4.26 -16.09 -5.91
N ILE A 92 5.59 -15.94 -5.75
CA ILE A 92 6.52 -16.99 -6.20
C ILE A 92 6.23 -18.26 -5.38
N GLN A 93 5.89 -19.31 -6.13
CA GLN A 93 5.70 -20.68 -5.70
C GLN A 93 6.94 -21.15 -4.93
N CYS A 94 6.80 -21.34 -3.61
CA CYS A 94 7.82 -22.00 -2.83
C CYS A 94 7.92 -23.45 -3.32
N ASP A 95 8.95 -23.78 -4.08
CA ASP A 95 9.39 -25.16 -4.26
C ASP A 95 10.00 -25.64 -2.93
N SER A 96 9.13 -25.98 -1.98
CA SER A 96 9.45 -26.93 -0.93
C SER A 96 8.13 -27.39 -0.32
N ASP A 97 7.98 -28.71 -0.18
CA ASP A 97 6.77 -29.43 0.23
C ASP A 97 6.19 -29.09 1.63
N LYS A 98 6.53 -27.94 2.21
CA LYS A 98 6.02 -27.46 3.50
C LYS A 98 6.00 -25.94 3.52
N VAL A 99 4.86 -25.35 3.18
CA VAL A 99 4.63 -23.93 3.40
C VAL A 99 3.28 -23.68 4.07
N ASP A 100 3.28 -23.82 5.40
CA ASP A 100 2.31 -23.17 6.27
C ASP A 100 2.80 -21.73 6.56
N PHE A 101 2.64 -20.81 5.60
CA PHE A 101 2.75 -19.38 5.92
C PHE A 101 1.34 -18.85 6.21
N PRO A 102 1.06 -18.37 7.44
CA PRO A 102 -0.23 -17.79 7.75
C PRO A 102 -0.31 -16.40 7.10
N VAL A 103 -0.81 -16.35 5.87
CA VAL A 103 -1.24 -15.10 5.21
C VAL A 103 -2.52 -14.67 5.90
N ALA A 104 -2.39 -13.77 6.87
CA ALA A 104 -3.45 -13.14 7.64
C ALA A 104 -4.42 -14.12 8.35
N ARG A 105 -4.19 -14.35 9.65
CA ARG A 105 -5.26 -14.92 10.48
C ARG A 105 -6.35 -13.85 10.64
N PRO A 106 -7.63 -14.15 10.38
CA PRO A 106 -8.70 -13.28 10.83
C PRO A 106 -8.60 -13.19 12.35
N VAL A 107 -8.45 -11.97 12.88
CA VAL A 107 -8.58 -11.71 14.31
C VAL A 107 -10.04 -12.03 14.65
N HIS A 108 -10.29 -13.24 15.13
CA HIS A 108 -11.55 -13.59 15.78
C HIS A 108 -11.58 -12.92 17.15
N GLY A 109 -11.73 -11.60 17.16
CA GLY A 109 -12.19 -10.86 18.32
C GLY A 109 -13.71 -10.90 18.27
N LYS A 110 -14.33 -11.73 19.13
CA LYS A 110 -15.75 -11.61 19.45
C LYS A 110 -16.01 -10.22 20.02
N ILE A 111 -17.07 -9.58 19.54
CA ILE A 111 -17.76 -8.47 20.21
C ILE A 111 -18.38 -9.03 21.50
#